data_AF-A0A0F6A8Y6-F1
#
_entry.id   AF-A0A0F6A8Y6-F1
#
_cell.length_a   1.000
_cell.length_b   1.000
_cell.length_c   1.000
_cell.angle_alpha   90.00
_cell.angle_beta   90.00
_cell.angle_gamma   90.00
#
_symmetry.space_group_name_H-M   'P 1'
#
loop_
_entity.id
_entity.type
_entity.pdbx_description
1 polymer ?
#
loop_
_entity_poly.entity_id
_entity_poly.type
_entity_poly.pdbx_seq_one_letter_code
_entity_poly.pdbx_strand_id
1 'polypeptide(L)'
;MQIESLYQDHHSWLRQFLYNKLNCQAQAADIAQDTFLRVLNKQAAKKLEPIHSPRAYLTTLATGLVNNHWRRQSIEQAYLETLAQQPEHLVPSPETQQMIIHTLEQLSLVLEKLPQRIRQIFIMARIDGLPYKDIAKQLDVSVNIVQKAMCKAIMACIEVQSESI
;
A
#
# COMPACT_ATOMS: atom_id res chain seq x y z
N MET A 1 2.27 -39.57 29.11
CA MET A 1 0.91 -39.35 28.58
C MET A 1 0.96 -39.48 27.06
N GLN A 2 0.10 -40.30 26.46
CA GLN A 2 0.02 -40.46 25.00
C GLN A 2 -0.76 -39.27 24.40
N ILE A 3 -0.42 -38.84 23.18
CA ILE A 3 -1.08 -37.66 22.56
C ILE A 3 -2.56 -37.91 22.28
N GLU A 4 -2.93 -39.16 21.99
CA GLU A 4 -4.33 -39.52 21.77
C GLU A 4 -5.20 -39.23 22.99
N SER A 5 -4.73 -39.57 24.20
CA SER A 5 -5.43 -39.23 25.45
C SER A 5 -5.46 -37.72 25.69
N LEU A 6 -4.33 -37.02 25.44
CA LEU A 6 -4.28 -35.55 25.52
C LEU A 6 -5.33 -34.88 24.62
N TYR A 7 -5.53 -35.40 23.42
CA TYR A 7 -6.52 -34.89 22.47
C TYR A 7 -7.94 -35.17 22.94
N GLN A 8 -8.27 -36.44 23.24
CA GLN A 8 -9.60 -36.84 23.69
C GLN A 8 -10.04 -36.11 24.95
N ASP A 9 -9.13 -35.94 25.92
CA ASP A 9 -9.45 -35.37 27.23
C ASP A 9 -9.55 -33.84 27.24
N HIS A 10 -8.95 -33.15 26.26
CA HIS A 10 -8.80 -31.69 26.31
C HIS A 10 -9.24 -30.93 25.05
N HIS A 11 -9.56 -31.60 23.95
CA HIS A 11 -9.98 -30.92 22.72
C HIS A 11 -11.27 -30.10 22.89
N SER A 12 -12.30 -30.68 23.50
CA SER A 12 -13.59 -30.01 23.73
C SER A 12 -13.44 -28.78 24.64
N TRP A 13 -12.68 -28.94 25.73
CA TRP A 13 -12.36 -27.85 26.64
C TRP A 13 -11.57 -26.73 25.97
N LEU A 14 -10.54 -27.08 25.18
CA LEU A 14 -9.71 -26.09 24.48
C LEU A 14 -10.53 -25.32 23.44
N ARG A 15 -11.41 -26.01 22.72
CA ARG A 15 -12.32 -25.37 21.75
C ARG A 15 -13.26 -24.37 22.43
N GLN A 16 -13.80 -24.72 23.61
CA GLN A 16 -14.64 -23.80 24.38
C GLN A 16 -13.85 -22.60 24.92
N PHE A 17 -12.64 -22.83 25.42
CA PHE A 17 -11.74 -21.77 25.86
C PHE A 17 -11.41 -20.79 24.72
N LEU A 18 -11.15 -21.31 23.52
CA LEU A 18 -10.87 -20.51 22.33
C LEU A 18 -12.10 -19.77 21.81
N TYR A 19 -13.27 -20.41 21.85
CA TYR A 19 -14.53 -19.75 21.50
C TYR A 19 -14.79 -18.53 22.38
N ASN A 20 -14.58 -18.64 23.70
CA ASN A 20 -14.73 -17.51 24.62
C ASN A 20 -13.74 -16.35 24.32
N LYS A 21 -12.63 -16.62 23.61
CA LYS A 21 -11.63 -15.60 23.24
C LYS A 21 -11.85 -15.00 21.84
N LEU A 22 -12.37 -15.79 20.90
CA LEU A 22 -12.51 -15.42 19.48
C LEU A 22 -13.95 -15.03 19.12
N ASN A 23 -14.92 -15.45 19.93
CA ASN A 23 -16.35 -15.33 19.66
C ASN A 23 -16.79 -15.90 18.29
N CYS A 24 -16.00 -16.83 17.73
CA CYS A 24 -16.24 -17.44 16.43
C CYS A 24 -15.94 -18.95 16.51
N GLN A 25 -16.95 -19.77 16.21
CA GLN A 25 -16.84 -21.23 16.33
C GLN A 25 -15.85 -21.83 15.32
N ALA A 26 -15.85 -21.34 14.08
CA ALA A 26 -14.96 -21.80 13.03
C ALA A 26 -13.49 -21.51 13.39
N GLN A 27 -13.19 -20.25 13.72
CA GLN A 27 -11.83 -19.84 14.11
C GLN A 27 -11.35 -20.57 15.38
N ALA A 28 -12.23 -20.80 16.34
CA ALA A 28 -11.89 -21.57 17.54
C ALA A 28 -11.55 -23.04 17.21
N ALA A 29 -12.25 -23.66 16.26
CA ALA A 29 -11.95 -25.02 15.81
C ALA A 29 -10.60 -25.08 15.08
N ASP A 30 -10.33 -24.12 14.18
CA ASP A 30 -9.07 -24.05 13.43
C ASP A 30 -7.88 -23.86 14.35
N ILE A 31 -7.95 -22.92 15.31
CA ILE A 31 -6.87 -22.67 16.26
C ILE A 31 -6.68 -23.85 17.22
N ALA A 32 -7.76 -24.55 17.60
CA ALA A 32 -7.65 -25.78 18.39
C ALA A 32 -6.89 -26.86 17.60
N GLN A 33 -7.24 -27.06 16.34
CA GLN A 33 -6.56 -28.01 15.45
C GLN A 33 -5.08 -27.65 15.29
N ASP A 34 -4.76 -26.40 14.98
CA ASP A 34 -3.38 -25.90 14.88
C ASP A 34 -2.57 -26.12 16.17
N THR A 35 -3.23 -25.94 17.32
CA THR A 35 -2.59 -26.20 18.62
C THR A 35 -2.16 -27.65 18.72
N PHE A 36 -3.05 -28.61 18.41
CA PHE A 36 -2.71 -30.03 18.46
C PHE A 36 -1.71 -30.46 17.38
N LEU A 37 -1.80 -29.90 16.17
CA LEU A 37 -0.80 -30.11 15.11
C LEU A 37 0.60 -29.67 15.57
N ARG A 38 0.72 -28.56 16.30
CA ARG A 38 2.00 -28.14 16.89
C ARG A 38 2.52 -29.13 17.93
N VAL A 39 1.65 -29.72 18.74
CA VAL A 39 2.06 -30.76 19.71
C VAL A 39 2.54 -32.01 18.98
N LEU A 40 1.80 -32.48 17.97
CA LEU A 40 2.16 -33.63 17.13
C LEU A 40 3.51 -33.42 16.43
N ASN A 41 3.72 -32.26 15.81
CA ASN A 41 4.97 -31.93 15.13
C ASN A 41 6.17 -31.89 16.10
N LYS A 42 5.98 -31.38 17.33
CA LYS A 42 7.03 -31.41 18.36
C LYS A 42 7.35 -32.83 18.81
N GLN A 43 6.34 -33.70 18.91
CA GLN A 43 6.56 -35.12 19.25
C GLN A 43 7.31 -35.85 18.13
N ALA A 44 6.89 -35.68 16.88
CA ALA A 44 7.54 -36.29 15.71
C ALA A 44 9.02 -35.87 15.62
N ALA A 45 9.33 -34.62 15.96
CA ALA A 45 10.68 -34.10 16.02
C ALA A 45 11.48 -34.53 17.28
N LYS A 46 10.92 -35.33 18.19
CA LYS A 46 11.49 -35.68 19.50
C LYS A 46 11.87 -34.47 20.37
N LYS A 47 11.18 -33.34 20.19
CA LYS A 47 11.38 -32.08 20.94
C LYS A 47 10.29 -31.83 21.99
N LEU A 48 9.47 -32.83 22.26
CA LEU A 48 8.38 -32.72 23.22
C LEU A 48 8.85 -33.20 24.59
N GLU A 49 9.00 -32.25 25.50
CA GLU A 49 9.26 -32.52 26.91
C GLU A 49 8.03 -33.12 27.62
N PRO A 50 8.21 -33.82 28.77
CA PRO A 50 7.11 -34.33 29.57
C PRO A 50 6.11 -33.22 29.96
N ILE A 51 4.86 -33.38 29.55
CA ILE A 51 3.80 -32.42 29.87
C ILE A 51 3.24 -32.73 31.26
N HIS A 52 3.64 -31.97 32.28
CA HIS A 52 3.12 -32.10 33.65
C HIS A 52 1.76 -31.40 33.85
N SER A 53 1.47 -30.37 33.06
CA SER A 53 0.23 -29.58 33.15
C SER A 53 -0.40 -29.40 31.76
N PRO A 54 -1.21 -30.36 31.30
CA PRO A 54 -1.77 -30.38 29.94
C PRO A 54 -2.52 -29.11 29.55
N ARG A 55 -3.42 -28.66 30.42
CA ARG A 55 -4.24 -27.47 30.18
C ARG A 55 -3.41 -26.20 30.08
N ALA A 56 -2.44 -26.01 30.98
CA ALA A 56 -1.55 -24.84 30.98
C ALA A 56 -0.64 -24.81 29.75
N TYR A 57 -0.17 -25.98 29.32
CA TYR A 57 0.64 -26.10 28.12
C TYR A 57 -0.18 -25.76 26.85
N LEU A 58 -1.38 -26.34 26.72
CA LEU A 58 -2.27 -26.09 25.59
C LEU A 58 -2.72 -24.62 25.52
N THR A 59 -3.06 -24.00 26.65
CA THR A 59 -3.45 -22.58 26.66
C THR A 59 -2.31 -21.67 26.27
N THR A 60 -1.08 -21.98 26.67
CA THR A 60 0.11 -21.20 26.28
C THR A 60 0.30 -21.22 24.75
N LEU A 61 0.23 -22.42 24.15
CA LEU A 61 0.35 -22.57 22.69
C LEU A 61 -0.79 -21.87 21.96
N ALA A 62 -2.03 -22.09 22.42
CA ALA A 62 -3.23 -21.55 21.80
C ALA A 62 -3.29 -20.02 21.92
N THR A 63 -2.84 -19.45 23.04
CA THR A 63 -2.79 -17.98 23.22
C THR A 63 -1.81 -17.33 22.23
N GLY A 64 -0.65 -17.94 21.99
CA GLY A 64 0.28 -17.46 20.96
C GLY A 64 -0.31 -17.49 19.55
N LEU A 65 -1.11 -18.53 19.23
CA LEU A 65 -1.84 -18.63 17.97
C LEU A 65 -2.92 -17.55 17.83
N VAL A 66 -3.72 -17.33 18.88
CA VAL A 66 -4.74 -16.27 18.93
C VAL A 66 -4.11 -14.89 18.74
N ASN A 67 -3.01 -14.60 19.42
CA ASN A 67 -2.31 -13.31 19.28
C ASN A 67 -1.81 -13.09 17.84
N ASN A 68 -1.27 -14.14 17.21
CA ASN A 68 -0.84 -14.04 15.82
C ASN A 68 -2.03 -13.87 14.85
N HIS A 69 -3.18 -14.49 15.14
CA HIS A 69 -4.41 -14.30 14.37
C HIS A 69 -4.86 -12.83 14.41
N TRP A 70 -5.01 -12.24 15.60
CA TRP A 70 -5.39 -10.84 15.76
C TRP A 70 -4.40 -9.88 15.10
N ARG A 71 -3.10 -10.16 15.21
CA ARG A 71 -2.07 -9.34 14.55
C ARG A 71 -2.22 -9.37 13.04
N ARG A 72 -2.48 -10.54 12.44
CA ARG A 72 -2.72 -10.66 10.99
C ARG A 72 -3.98 -9.91 10.57
N GLN A 73 -5.07 -10.09 11.31
CA GLN A 73 -6.33 -9.42 11.03
C GLN A 73 -6.21 -7.90 11.11
N SER A 74 -5.49 -7.38 12.10
CA SER A 74 -5.24 -5.94 12.23
C SER A 74 -4.46 -5.36 11.03
N ILE A 75 -3.47 -6.09 10.52
CA ILE A 75 -2.72 -5.68 9.33
C ILE A 75 -3.62 -5.68 8.09
N GLU A 76 -4.42 -6.73 7.92
CA GLU A 76 -5.37 -6.84 6.81
C GLU A 76 -6.39 -5.71 6.83
N GLN A 77 -6.96 -5.41 8.01
CA GLN A 77 -7.88 -4.28 8.18
C GLN A 77 -7.23 -2.94 7.87
N ALA A 78 -6.04 -2.67 8.42
CA ALA A 78 -5.32 -1.43 8.12
C ALA A 78 -5.02 -1.27 6.62
N TYR A 79 -4.70 -2.37 5.93
CA TYR A 79 -4.51 -2.37 4.49
C TYR A 79 -5.82 -2.08 3.73
N LEU A 80 -6.92 -2.74 4.11
CA LEU A 80 -8.24 -2.49 3.51
C LEU A 80 -8.71 -1.05 3.75
N GLU A 81 -8.46 -0.48 4.93
CA GLU A 81 -8.74 0.92 5.24
C GLU A 81 -7.92 1.85 4.36
N THR A 82 -6.64 1.54 4.13
CA THR A 82 -5.77 2.31 3.23
C THR A 82 -6.29 2.26 1.80
N LEU A 83 -6.70 1.09 1.31
CA LEU A 83 -7.31 0.94 -0.02
C LEU A 83 -8.64 1.68 -0.14
N ALA A 84 -9.49 1.64 0.89
CA ALA A 84 -10.76 2.34 0.90
C ALA A 84 -10.61 3.87 0.90
N GLN A 85 -9.47 4.39 1.38
CA GLN A 85 -9.12 5.81 1.32
C GLN A 85 -8.46 6.23 0.01
N GLN A 86 -8.07 5.27 -0.85
CA GLN A 86 -7.55 5.64 -2.16
C GLN A 86 -8.69 6.24 -3.00
N PRO A 87 -8.47 7.40 -3.65
CA PRO A 87 -9.42 7.89 -4.61
C PRO A 87 -9.63 6.80 -5.66
N GLU A 88 -10.89 6.55 -6.00
CA GLU A 88 -11.25 5.60 -7.02
C GLU A 88 -10.41 5.92 -8.27
N HIS A 89 -9.67 4.94 -8.77
CA HIS A 89 -8.89 5.08 -10.00
C HIS A 89 -9.90 5.20 -11.15
N LEU A 90 -10.44 6.40 -11.33
CA LEU A 90 -11.24 6.76 -12.48
C LEU A 90 -10.30 6.77 -13.67
N VAL A 91 -10.21 5.63 -14.35
CA VAL A 91 -9.64 5.59 -15.69
C VAL A 91 -10.52 6.52 -16.54
N PRO A 92 -9.96 7.61 -17.10
CA PRO A 92 -10.76 8.51 -17.92
C PRO A 92 -11.37 7.72 -19.08
N SER A 93 -12.57 8.11 -19.54
CA SER A 93 -13.18 7.48 -20.72
C SER A 93 -12.23 7.58 -21.92
N PRO A 94 -12.32 6.68 -22.91
CA PRO A 94 -11.49 6.77 -24.12
C PRO A 94 -11.55 8.14 -24.79
N GLU A 95 -12.72 8.78 -24.80
CA GLU A 95 -12.93 10.13 -25.32
C GLU A 95 -12.17 11.18 -24.48
N THR A 96 -12.24 11.06 -23.15
CA THR A 96 -11.52 11.94 -22.23
C THR A 96 -10.00 11.76 -22.40
N GLN A 97 -9.53 10.53 -22.57
CA GLN A 97 -8.12 10.23 -22.83
C GLN A 97 -7.66 10.84 -24.16
N GLN A 98 -8.45 10.69 -25.23
CA GLN A 98 -8.16 11.31 -26.52
C GLN A 98 -8.12 12.84 -26.41
N MET A 99 -9.04 13.45 -25.66
CA MET A 99 -9.05 14.90 -25.43
C MET A 99 -7.78 15.37 -24.71
N ILE A 100 -7.34 14.64 -23.68
CA ILE A 100 -6.09 14.92 -22.96
C ILE A 100 -4.89 14.80 -23.91
N ILE A 101 -4.78 13.70 -24.65
CA ILE A 101 -3.68 13.49 -25.60
C ILE A 101 -3.64 14.60 -26.65
N HIS A 102 -4.79 14.93 -27.25
CA HIS A 102 -4.88 15.98 -28.24
C HIS A 102 -4.43 17.34 -27.69
N THR A 103 -4.86 17.68 -26.47
CA THR A 103 -4.46 18.92 -25.81
C THR A 103 -2.94 18.95 -25.55
N LEU A 104 -2.34 17.82 -25.16
CA LEU A 104 -0.90 17.70 -24.97
C LEU A 104 -0.12 17.88 -26.29
N GLU A 105 -0.62 17.29 -27.39
CA GLU A 105 -0.02 17.46 -28.73
C GLU A 105 -0.07 18.92 -29.21
N GLN A 106 -1.19 19.61 -28.99
CA GLN A 106 -1.30 21.04 -29.33
C GLN A 106 -0.31 21.88 -28.51
N LEU A 107 -0.20 21.62 -27.20
CA LEU A 107 0.77 22.30 -26.34
C LEU A 107 2.22 22.02 -26.76
N SER A 108 2.55 20.78 -27.15
CA SER A 108 3.91 20.45 -27.60
C SER A 108 4.28 21.21 -28.87
N LEU A 109 3.36 21.30 -29.84
CA LEU A 109 3.58 22.04 -31.09
C LEU A 109 3.85 23.53 -30.85
N VAL A 110 3.17 24.15 -29.89
CA VAL A 110 3.41 25.56 -29.57
C VAL A 110 4.70 25.76 -28.80
N LEU A 111 5.01 24.89 -27.85
CA LEU A 111 6.30 24.92 -27.15
C LEU A 111 7.48 24.70 -28.11
N GLU A 112 7.31 23.93 -29.18
CA GLU A 112 8.32 23.74 -30.23
C GLU A 112 8.61 24.98 -31.06
N LYS A 113 7.63 25.89 -31.23
CA LYS A 113 7.83 27.18 -31.92
C LYS A 113 8.63 28.18 -31.08
N LEU A 114 8.77 27.94 -29.77
CA LEU A 114 9.54 28.80 -28.90
C LEU A 114 11.05 28.58 -29.08
N PRO A 115 11.88 29.63 -28.90
CA PRO A 115 13.33 29.48 -28.83
C PRO A 115 13.73 28.41 -27.81
N GLN A 116 14.70 27.57 -28.16
CA GLN A 116 15.15 26.43 -27.36
C GLN A 116 15.42 26.78 -25.89
N ARG A 117 16.02 27.96 -25.64
CA ARG A 117 16.33 28.44 -24.29
C ARG A 117 15.09 28.76 -23.46
N ILE A 118 14.02 29.24 -24.08
CA ILE A 118 12.74 29.51 -23.41
C ILE A 118 12.05 28.18 -23.07
N ARG A 119 12.02 27.24 -24.02
CA ARG A 119 11.46 25.89 -23.82
C ARG A 119 12.18 25.14 -22.70
N GLN A 120 13.51 25.20 -22.67
CA GLN A 120 14.31 24.57 -21.61
C GLN A 120 13.98 25.14 -20.22
N ILE A 121 13.89 26.47 -20.10
CA ILE A 121 13.49 27.13 -18.85
C ILE A 121 12.08 26.68 -18.41
N PHE A 122 11.14 26.59 -19.35
CA PHE A 122 9.77 26.15 -19.06
C PHE A 122 9.72 24.71 -18.52
N ILE A 123 10.42 23.78 -19.16
CA ILE A 123 10.49 22.37 -18.72
C ILE A 123 11.08 22.29 -17.32
N MET A 124 12.22 22.94 -17.07
CA MET A 124 12.87 22.95 -15.77
C MET A 124 11.96 23.51 -14.66
N ALA A 125 11.17 24.53 -14.96
CA ALA A 125 10.27 25.15 -13.99
C ALA A 125 8.97 24.36 -13.75
N ARG A 126 8.36 23.81 -14.80
CA ARG A 126 6.99 23.25 -14.73
C ARG A 126 6.95 21.74 -14.67
N ILE A 127 7.87 21.08 -15.34
CA ILE A 127 7.94 19.62 -15.38
C ILE A 127 8.89 19.13 -14.28
N ASP A 128 10.08 19.71 -14.20
CA ASP A 128 11.08 19.31 -13.20
C ASP A 128 10.85 19.97 -11.82
N GLY A 129 9.99 20.98 -11.75
CA GLY A 129 9.62 21.66 -10.50
C GLY A 129 10.74 22.50 -9.87
N LEU A 130 11.79 22.85 -10.63
CA LEU A 130 12.94 23.58 -10.11
C LEU A 130 12.58 25.04 -9.80
N PRO A 131 13.07 25.61 -8.68
CA PRO A 131 12.85 27.01 -8.37
C PRO A 131 13.66 27.91 -9.31
N TYR A 132 13.13 29.10 -9.64
CA TYR A 132 13.73 29.97 -10.66
C TYR A 132 15.17 30.40 -10.36
N LYS A 133 15.55 30.45 -9.07
CA LYS A 133 16.92 30.77 -8.64
C LYS A 133 17.92 29.69 -9.05
N ASP A 134 17.50 28.42 -9.04
CA ASP A 134 18.37 27.30 -9.39
C ASP A 134 18.49 27.14 -10.90
N ILE A 135 17.38 27.37 -11.62
CA ILE A 135 17.39 27.47 -13.09
C ILE A 135 18.33 28.60 -13.56
N ALA A 136 18.25 29.77 -12.91
CA ALA A 136 19.09 30.92 -13.23
C ALA A 136 20.58 30.61 -13.07
N LYS A 137 20.96 29.92 -11.98
CA LYS A 137 22.34 29.46 -11.75
C LYS A 137 22.78 28.44 -12.80
N GLN A 138 21.94 27.45 -13.10
CA GLN A 138 22.30 26.35 -14.01
C GLN A 138 22.48 26.82 -15.46
N LEU A 139 21.75 27.85 -15.87
CA LEU A 139 21.82 28.40 -17.24
C LEU A 139 22.72 29.63 -17.35
N ASP A 140 23.37 30.05 -16.26
CA ASP A 140 24.17 31.27 -16.14
C ASP A 140 23.41 32.52 -16.65
N VAL A 141 22.23 32.75 -16.08
CA VAL A 141 21.36 33.90 -16.38
C VAL A 141 20.83 34.55 -15.10
N SER A 142 20.31 35.77 -15.22
CA SER A 142 19.57 36.38 -14.11
C SER A 142 18.19 35.74 -13.93
N VAL A 143 17.69 35.75 -12.69
CA VAL A 143 16.32 35.31 -12.36
C VAL A 143 15.27 36.07 -13.17
N ASN A 144 15.53 37.34 -13.51
CA ASN A 144 14.64 38.15 -14.34
C ASN A 144 14.52 37.59 -15.77
N ILE A 145 15.61 37.04 -16.33
CA ILE A 145 15.56 36.36 -17.65
C ILE A 145 14.69 35.11 -17.56
N VAL A 146 14.83 34.33 -16.49
CA VAL A 146 13.98 33.14 -16.24
C VAL A 146 12.50 33.53 -16.16
N GLN A 147 12.17 34.57 -15.40
CA GLN A 147 10.79 35.08 -15.30
C GLN A 147 10.23 35.54 -16.66
N LYS A 148 10.99 36.32 -17.42
CA LYS A 148 10.58 36.76 -18.77
C LYS A 148 10.37 35.60 -19.74
N ALA A 149 11.25 34.58 -19.67
CA ALA A 149 11.08 33.36 -20.46
C ALA A 149 9.81 32.60 -20.05
N MET A 150 9.54 32.48 -18.75
CA MET A 150 8.31 31.86 -18.24
C MET A 150 7.04 32.59 -18.68
N CYS A 151 7.03 33.93 -18.63
CA CYS A 151 5.90 34.71 -19.14
C CYS A 151 5.65 34.43 -20.61
N LYS A 152 6.69 34.41 -21.45
CA LYS A 152 6.56 34.10 -22.89
C LYS A 152 6.03 32.69 -23.14
N ALA A 153 6.55 31.70 -22.42
CA ALA A 153 6.11 30.32 -22.56
C ALA A 153 4.64 30.13 -22.13
N ILE A 154 4.25 30.73 -21.01
CA ILE A 154 2.86 30.66 -20.51
C ILE A 154 1.90 31.36 -21.46
N MET A 155 2.24 32.55 -21.99
CA MET A 155 1.39 33.24 -22.98
C MET A 155 1.17 32.37 -24.22
N ALA A 156 2.23 31.74 -24.74
CA ALA A 156 2.10 30.84 -25.88
C ALA A 156 1.17 29.65 -25.57
N CYS A 157 1.25 29.06 -24.37
CA CYS A 157 0.33 27.99 -23.97
C CYS A 157 -1.13 28.45 -23.83
N ILE A 158 -1.37 29.69 -23.41
CA ILE A 158 -2.73 30.24 -23.25
C ILE A 158 -3.39 30.48 -24.62
N GLU A 159 -2.63 30.92 -25.62
CA GLU A 159 -3.15 31.13 -26.99
C GLU A 159 -3.75 29.85 -27.59
N VAL A 160 -3.17 28.68 -27.29
CA VAL A 160 -3.69 27.36 -27.71
C VAL A 160 -5.04 27.03 -27.08
N GLN A 161 -5.24 27.40 -25.81
CA GLN A 161 -6.51 27.17 -25.12
C GLN A 161 -7.64 28.01 -25.71
N SER A 162 -7.35 29.20 -26.24
CA SER A 162 -8.38 30.06 -26.85
C SER A 162 -8.81 29.63 -28.26
N GLU A 163 -8.01 28.85 -28.97
CA GLU A 163 -8.35 28.35 -30.32
C GLU A 163 -9.08 26.99 -30.30
N SER A 164 -9.19 26.37 -29.12
CA SER A 164 -9.75 25.02 -28.94
C SER A 164 -11.14 25.01 -28.28
N ILE A 165 -11.82 26.17 -28.21
CA ILE A 165 -13.19 26.35 -27.68
C ILE A 165 -14.12 26.84 -28.79
#